data_AF-A0A6I1MSE7-F1
#
_entry.id   AF-A0A6I1MSE7-F1
#
_cell.length_a   1.000
_cell.length_b   1.000
_cell.length_c   1.000
_cell.angle_alpha   90.00
_cell.angle_beta   90.00
_cell.angle_gamma   90.00
#
_symmetry.space_group_name_H-M   'P 1'
#
loop_
_entity.id
_entity.type
_entity.pdbx_description
1 polymer ?
#
loop_
_entity_poly.entity_id
_entity_poly.type
_entity_poly.pdbx_seq_one_letter_code
_entity_poly.pdbx_strand_id
1 'polypeptide(L)'
;MKYIIYDLEFNQSYIPDKEKIKNSNFKLPFEIIQIGAIKLDESLNLISTFNSLIKPTLYTNVHPYVENLTKITNEKLKFCNNFLTVYNKFLNFIGEKDVVICVWGLADIKEFLRNLEFQKINTNSFPKNYIDVQNCTSKYFNVPKGSKIGLKNAVQLLNIQIKNEFHDAFNDAYYTTEVFKKIYKSINLNPILYTPNKSKKITQIKKQINTKALINQFKKMYKRNLSADEEAMIKLAYIMGRTN
;
A
#
# COMPACT_ATOMS: atom_id res chain seq x y z
N MET A 1 -14.11 11.49 20.24
CA MET A 1 -13.50 10.62 19.22
C MET A 1 -14.27 10.68 17.90
N LYS A 2 -13.57 10.71 16.77
CA LYS A 2 -14.12 10.72 15.41
C LYS A 2 -13.36 9.72 14.57
N TYR A 3 -14.06 9.02 13.67
CA TYR A 3 -13.43 8.10 12.74
C TYR A 3 -13.36 8.72 11.36
N ILE A 4 -12.17 8.71 10.75
CA ILE A 4 -11.97 9.12 9.37
C ILE A 4 -11.60 7.87 8.58
N ILE A 5 -12.59 7.32 7.90
CA ILE A 5 -12.40 6.20 6.99
C ILE A 5 -11.98 6.79 5.65
N TYR A 6 -10.83 6.44 5.11
CA TYR A 6 -10.42 6.92 3.79
C TYR A 6 -9.74 5.85 2.95
N ASP A 7 -9.76 6.08 1.65
CA ASP A 7 -9.08 5.30 0.63
C ASP A 7 -8.45 6.26 -0.41
N LEU A 8 -7.53 5.76 -1.23
CA LEU A 8 -6.70 6.54 -2.13
C LEU A 8 -6.56 5.84 -3.48
N GLU A 9 -6.66 6.60 -4.57
CA GLU A 9 -6.20 6.15 -5.88
C GLU A 9 -4.88 6.80 -6.25
N PHE A 10 -4.04 6.04 -6.95
CA PHE A 10 -2.67 6.44 -7.29
C PHE A 10 -2.40 6.37 -8.79
N ASN A 11 -1.58 7.29 -9.28
CA ASN A 11 -0.89 7.17 -10.56
C ASN A 11 0.56 6.73 -10.36
N GLN A 12 1.15 6.18 -11.42
CA GLN A 12 2.52 5.68 -11.43
C GLN A 12 3.19 5.98 -12.77
N SER A 13 4.52 5.82 -12.78
CA SER A 13 5.32 6.08 -13.97
C SER A 13 4.92 5.21 -15.17
N TYR A 14 4.67 5.87 -16.30
CA TYR A 14 4.57 5.24 -17.63
C TYR A 14 5.96 5.30 -18.30
N ILE A 15 6.91 4.49 -17.83
CA ILE A 15 8.21 4.33 -18.51
C ILE A 15 8.24 2.92 -19.12
N PRO A 16 8.19 2.79 -20.46
CA PRO A 16 8.31 1.50 -21.15
C PRO A 16 9.70 0.85 -20.97
N ASP A 17 10.69 1.65 -20.59
CA ASP A 17 12.10 1.32 -20.75
C ASP A 17 12.84 1.13 -19.41
N LYS A 18 13.24 -0.11 -19.12
CA LYS A 18 13.81 -0.54 -17.84
C LYS A 18 15.09 0.22 -17.44
N GLU A 19 15.80 0.80 -18.40
CA GLU A 19 17.04 1.54 -18.14
C GLU A 19 16.80 2.95 -17.60
N LYS A 20 15.73 3.63 -18.01
CA LYS A 20 15.34 4.93 -17.44
C LYS A 20 14.76 4.81 -16.04
N ILE A 21 14.23 3.64 -15.67
CA ILE A 21 13.75 3.35 -14.31
C ILE A 21 14.86 3.58 -13.29
N LYS A 22 16.12 3.18 -13.59
CA LYS A 22 17.28 3.36 -12.70
C LYS A 22 17.60 4.82 -12.35
N ASN A 23 17.24 5.78 -13.22
CA ASN A 23 17.49 7.21 -13.03
C ASN A 23 16.21 8.02 -12.73
N SER A 24 15.03 7.39 -12.77
CA SER A 24 13.74 8.04 -12.50
C SER A 24 13.44 8.10 -11.00
N ASN A 25 12.62 9.07 -10.58
CA ASN A 25 12.33 9.45 -9.20
C ASN A 25 11.79 8.31 -8.29
N PHE A 26 12.64 7.38 -7.86
CA PHE A 26 12.31 6.30 -6.89
C PHE A 26 11.78 6.79 -5.54
N LYS A 27 11.87 8.10 -5.26
CA LYS A 27 11.42 8.69 -4.00
C LYS A 27 9.89 8.64 -3.84
N LEU A 28 9.14 8.64 -4.94
CA LEU A 28 7.67 8.57 -4.90
C LEU A 28 7.17 7.65 -6.02
N PRO A 29 6.98 6.33 -5.76
CA PRO A 29 6.52 5.39 -6.78
C PRO A 29 5.04 5.60 -7.17
N PHE A 30 4.24 6.15 -6.26
CA PHE A 30 2.80 6.33 -6.40
C PHE A 30 2.42 7.76 -6.02
N GLU A 31 1.94 8.53 -7.00
CA GLU A 31 1.40 9.88 -6.80
C GLU A 31 -0.12 9.81 -6.61
N ILE A 32 -0.65 10.41 -5.55
CA ILE A 32 -2.10 10.35 -5.26
C ILE A 32 -2.87 11.17 -6.30
N ILE A 33 -3.90 10.57 -6.89
CA ILE A 33 -4.82 11.18 -7.86
C ILE A 33 -6.27 11.26 -7.38
N GLN A 34 -6.64 10.57 -6.30
CA GLN A 34 -7.94 10.72 -5.64
C GLN A 34 -7.82 10.49 -4.13
N ILE A 35 -8.59 11.23 -3.34
CA ILE A 35 -8.85 10.96 -1.92
C ILE A 35 -10.35 10.85 -1.74
N GLY A 36 -10.82 9.71 -1.24
CA GLY A 36 -12.19 9.49 -0.80
C GLY A 36 -12.22 9.23 0.69
N ALA A 37 -13.13 9.88 1.42
CA ALA A 37 -13.24 9.69 2.86
C ALA A 37 -14.65 9.91 3.42
N ILE A 38 -14.91 9.24 4.54
CA ILE A 38 -16.12 9.34 5.34
C ILE A 38 -15.74 9.65 6.79
N LYS A 39 -16.42 10.63 7.37
CA LYS A 39 -16.27 11.02 8.77
C LYS A 39 -17.45 10.54 9.58
N LEU A 40 -17.17 9.79 10.65
CA LEU A 40 -18.18 9.30 11.59
C LEU A 40 -17.98 9.87 13.00
N ASP A 41 -19.07 9.91 13.76
CA ASP A 41 -19.02 10.10 15.22
C ASP A 41 -18.69 8.79 15.95
N GLU A 42 -18.66 8.84 17.29
CA GLU A 42 -18.38 7.68 18.16
C GLU A 42 -19.45 6.59 18.06
N SER A 43 -20.67 6.98 17.71
CA SER A 43 -21.83 6.10 17.50
C SER A 43 -21.90 5.56 16.07
N LEU A 44 -20.87 5.84 15.25
CA LEU A 44 -20.76 5.45 13.84
C LEU A 44 -21.79 6.11 12.92
N ASN A 45 -22.39 7.22 13.33
CA ASN A 45 -23.26 8.03 12.48
C ASN A 45 -22.41 8.88 11.53
N LEU A 46 -22.89 9.04 10.30
CA LEU A 46 -22.26 9.88 9.29
C LEU A 46 -22.30 11.35 9.73
N ILE A 47 -21.14 12.01 9.73
CA ILE A 47 -21.01 13.46 9.94
C ILE A 47 -20.85 14.17 8.60
N SER A 48 -19.90 13.71 7.79
CA SER A 48 -19.56 14.35 6.52
C SER A 48 -18.76 13.42 5.62
N THR A 49 -18.66 13.80 4.35
CA THR A 49 -17.94 13.08 3.30
C THR A 49 -16.91 13.98 2.62
N PHE A 50 -15.85 13.38 2.08
CA PHE A 50 -14.84 14.05 1.29
C PHE A 50 -14.56 13.21 0.04
N ASN A 51 -14.57 13.85 -1.13
CA ASN A 51 -14.16 13.20 -2.38
C ASN A 51 -13.46 14.25 -3.24
N SER A 52 -12.20 14.06 -3.55
CA SER A 52 -11.45 14.98 -4.39
C SER A 52 -10.48 14.25 -5.28
N LEU A 53 -10.58 14.53 -6.58
CA LEU A 53 -9.52 14.26 -7.55
C LEU A 53 -8.37 15.25 -7.37
N ILE A 54 -7.16 14.80 -7.72
CA ILE A 54 -5.91 15.55 -7.57
C ILE A 54 -5.17 15.58 -8.89
N LYS A 55 -4.77 16.78 -9.31
CA LYS A 55 -3.95 16.95 -10.51
C LYS A 55 -2.52 16.47 -10.24
N PRO A 56 -2.04 15.44 -10.96
CA PRO A 56 -0.68 14.95 -10.79
C PRO A 56 0.34 15.93 -11.38
N THR A 57 1.52 15.95 -10.78
CA THR A 57 2.65 16.83 -11.10
C THR A 57 3.90 16.05 -11.46
N LEU A 58 4.07 14.85 -10.88
CA LEU A 58 5.20 13.96 -11.16
C LEU A 58 4.91 13.02 -12.32
N TYR A 59 3.75 12.37 -12.28
CA TYR A 59 3.27 11.46 -13.32
C TYR A 59 2.07 12.12 -14.02
N THR A 60 2.36 13.09 -14.89
CA THR A 60 1.36 13.98 -15.50
C THR A 60 0.36 13.26 -16.41
N ASN A 61 0.74 12.11 -16.97
CA ASN A 61 -0.15 11.25 -17.74
C ASN A 61 -0.58 10.05 -16.88
N VAL A 62 -1.88 9.79 -16.81
CA VAL A 62 -2.43 8.59 -16.16
C VAL A 62 -1.96 7.34 -16.91
N HIS A 63 -1.42 6.38 -16.16
CA HIS A 63 -1.00 5.10 -16.71
C HIS A 63 -2.23 4.32 -17.24
N PRO A 64 -2.20 3.70 -18.45
CA PRO A 64 -3.38 3.03 -19.02
C PRO A 64 -4.01 1.94 -18.13
N TYR A 65 -3.18 1.16 -17.44
CA TYR A 65 -3.66 0.22 -16.41
C TYR A 65 -4.45 0.91 -15.28
N VAL A 66 -3.95 2.04 -14.77
CA VAL A 66 -4.61 2.82 -13.71
C VAL A 66 -5.92 3.38 -14.25
N GLU A 67 -5.91 4.01 -15.43
CA GLU A 67 -7.13 4.53 -16.06
C GLU A 67 -8.18 3.44 -16.30
N ASN A 68 -7.78 2.25 -16.74
CA ASN A 68 -8.71 1.15 -16.92
C ASN A 68 -9.29 0.65 -15.58
N LEU A 69 -8.48 0.64 -14.53
CA LEU A 69 -8.88 0.19 -13.20
C LEU A 69 -9.82 1.20 -12.52
N THR A 70 -9.44 2.47 -12.49
CA THR A 70 -10.12 3.52 -11.70
C THR A 70 -11.09 4.38 -12.50
N LYS A 71 -11.04 4.29 -13.83
CA LYS A 71 -11.76 5.18 -14.77
C LYS A 71 -11.41 6.66 -14.59
N ILE A 72 -10.30 6.98 -13.94
CA ILE A 72 -9.76 8.33 -13.82
C ILE A 72 -8.94 8.62 -15.09
N THR A 73 -9.37 9.61 -15.86
CA THR A 73 -8.74 10.00 -17.12
C THR A 73 -7.91 11.27 -16.95
N ASN A 74 -6.97 11.51 -17.87
CA ASN A 74 -6.22 12.77 -17.92
C ASN A 74 -7.15 14.01 -18.00
N GLU A 75 -8.28 13.89 -18.69
CA GLU A 75 -9.27 14.96 -18.82
C GLU A 75 -9.91 15.32 -17.49
N LYS A 76 -10.28 14.31 -16.68
CA LYS A 76 -10.84 14.52 -15.33
C LYS A 76 -9.85 15.26 -14.42
N LEU A 77 -8.54 14.98 -14.56
CA LEU A 77 -7.50 15.55 -13.70
C LEU A 77 -6.98 16.93 -14.15
N LYS A 78 -7.19 17.30 -15.42
CA LYS A 78 -6.59 18.49 -16.07
C LYS A 78 -6.78 19.79 -15.29
N PHE A 79 -7.99 19.98 -14.73
CA PHE A 79 -8.41 21.18 -14.02
C PHE A 79 -8.59 20.96 -12.50
N CYS A 80 -8.17 19.81 -11.98
CA CYS A 80 -8.20 19.56 -10.54
C CYS A 80 -7.17 20.40 -9.78
N ASN A 81 -7.40 20.55 -8.48
CA ASN A 81 -6.45 21.15 -7.57
C ASN A 81 -5.20 20.25 -7.42
N ASN A 82 -4.06 20.85 -7.13
CA ASN A 82 -2.85 20.11 -6.80
C ASN A 82 -2.96 19.44 -5.42
N PHE A 83 -2.03 18.53 -5.13
CA PHE A 83 -2.02 17.75 -3.88
C PHE A 83 -2.01 18.63 -2.63
N LEU A 84 -1.19 19.67 -2.55
CA LEU A 84 -1.11 20.53 -1.37
C LEU A 84 -2.45 21.22 -1.07
N THR A 85 -3.14 21.73 -2.09
CA THR A 85 -4.46 22.34 -1.92
C THR A 85 -5.49 21.31 -1.44
N VAL A 86 -5.50 20.11 -2.01
CA VAL A 86 -6.43 19.04 -1.60
C VAL A 86 -6.11 18.53 -0.20
N TYR A 87 -4.83 18.38 0.14
CA TYR A 87 -4.35 18.00 1.46
C TYR A 87 -4.83 18.99 2.54
N ASN A 88 -4.71 20.29 2.31
CA ASN A 88 -5.19 21.30 3.26
C ASN A 88 -6.71 21.22 3.45
N LYS A 89 -7.47 21.00 2.37
CA LYS A 89 -8.93 20.76 2.46
C LYS A 89 -9.23 19.47 3.23
N PHE A 90 -8.43 18.43 3.06
CA PHE A 90 -8.58 17.17 3.76
C PHE A 90 -8.23 17.29 5.25
N LEU A 91 -7.20 18.04 5.63
CA LEU A 91 -6.91 18.37 7.03
C LEU A 91 -8.07 19.13 7.69
N ASN A 92 -8.65 20.11 7.00
CA ASN A 92 -9.82 20.82 7.50
C ASN A 92 -11.02 19.89 7.68
N PHE A 93 -11.21 18.93 6.77
CA PHE A 93 -12.23 17.90 6.88
C PHE A 93 -12.01 16.98 8.10
N ILE A 94 -10.76 16.57 8.35
CA ILE A 94 -10.35 15.76 9.50
C ILE A 94 -10.64 16.51 10.81
N GLY A 95 -10.16 17.75 10.93
CA GLY A 95 -10.22 18.55 12.17
C GLY A 95 -9.14 18.17 13.19
N GLU A 96 -9.17 18.81 14.37
CA GLU A 96 -7.97 18.88 15.23
C GLU A 96 -7.94 17.95 16.45
N LYS A 97 -9.06 17.33 16.86
CA LYS A 97 -9.12 16.60 18.15
C LYS A 97 -9.76 15.22 18.05
N ASP A 98 -9.16 14.28 18.78
CA ASP A 98 -9.60 12.89 18.99
C ASP A 98 -9.99 12.16 17.70
N VAL A 99 -9.10 12.16 16.71
CA VAL A 99 -9.33 11.50 15.43
C VAL A 99 -8.60 10.16 15.35
N VAL A 100 -9.31 9.14 14.87
CA VAL A 100 -8.76 7.85 14.49
C VAL A 100 -8.92 7.66 12.99
N ILE A 101 -7.81 7.38 12.32
CA ILE A 101 -7.81 7.00 10.90
C ILE A 101 -8.24 5.55 10.75
N CYS A 102 -9.12 5.27 9.81
CA CYS A 102 -9.48 3.91 9.43
C CYS A 102 -9.16 3.74 7.95
N VAL A 103 -8.33 2.75 7.63
CA VAL A 103 -8.00 2.42 6.23
C VAL A 103 -8.29 0.96 5.99
N TRP A 104 -8.60 0.59 4.75
CA TRP A 104 -8.68 -0.82 4.41
C TRP A 104 -7.34 -1.49 4.69
N GLY A 105 -6.23 -0.95 4.17
CA GLY A 105 -4.89 -1.47 4.44
C GLY A 105 -3.86 -0.40 4.78
N LEU A 106 -2.75 -0.83 5.40
CA LEU A 106 -1.62 0.06 5.74
C LEU A 106 -0.92 0.70 4.53
N ALA A 107 -1.21 0.24 3.31
CA ALA A 107 -0.64 0.81 2.09
C ALA A 107 -1.00 2.29 1.95
N ASP A 108 -2.25 2.65 2.23
CA ASP A 108 -2.75 4.01 2.04
C ASP A 108 -2.05 4.99 2.99
N ILE A 109 -1.94 4.66 4.29
CA ILE A 109 -1.22 5.49 5.25
C ILE A 109 0.25 5.67 4.81
N LYS A 110 0.89 4.59 4.37
CA LYS A 110 2.30 4.62 3.96
C LYS A 110 2.51 5.50 2.73
N GLU A 111 1.72 5.33 1.68
CA GLU A 111 1.87 6.11 0.45
C GLU A 111 1.40 7.55 0.64
N PHE A 112 0.40 7.81 1.48
CA PHE A 112 -0.01 9.15 1.89
C PHE A 112 1.13 9.93 2.56
N LEU A 113 1.76 9.33 3.57
CA LEU A 113 2.90 9.95 4.25
C LEU A 113 4.11 10.13 3.33
N ARG A 114 4.33 9.22 2.38
CA ARG A 114 5.39 9.36 1.37
C ARG A 114 5.12 10.53 0.40
N ASN A 115 3.87 10.73 -0.01
CA ASN A 115 3.48 11.89 -0.83
C ASN A 115 3.73 13.21 -0.08
N LEU A 116 3.42 13.26 1.23
CA LEU A 116 3.73 14.42 2.08
C LEU A 116 5.24 14.67 2.19
N GLU A 117 6.03 13.61 2.46
CA GLU A 117 7.47 13.70 2.55
C GLU A 117 8.11 14.18 1.24
N PHE A 118 7.64 13.64 0.10
CA PHE A 118 8.12 14.05 -1.23
C PHE A 118 7.89 15.54 -1.49
N GLN A 119 6.75 16.09 -1.06
CA GLN A 119 6.44 17.51 -1.16
C GLN A 119 7.01 18.36 -0.02
N LYS A 120 7.80 17.77 0.89
CA LYS A 120 8.40 18.42 2.07
C LYS A 120 7.34 19.04 3.01
N ILE A 121 6.16 18.43 3.08
CA ILE A 121 5.07 18.86 3.94
C ILE A 121 5.22 18.19 5.31
N ASN A 122 5.05 18.96 6.39
CA ASN A 122 5.11 18.43 7.75
C ASN A 122 3.89 17.53 8.04
N THR A 123 4.14 16.33 8.56
CA THR A 123 3.13 15.32 8.89
C THR A 123 2.56 15.45 10.31
N ASN A 124 3.05 16.40 11.12
CA ASN A 124 2.64 16.57 12.51
C ASN A 124 1.13 16.84 12.68
N SER A 125 0.51 17.50 11.71
CA SER A 125 -0.93 17.80 11.73
C SER A 125 -1.80 16.61 11.31
N PHE A 126 -1.20 15.55 10.75
CA PHE A 126 -1.95 14.36 10.34
C PHE A 126 -2.12 13.39 11.53
N PRO A 127 -3.33 12.87 11.78
CA PRO A 127 -3.55 11.96 12.92
C PRO A 127 -2.71 10.69 12.80
N LYS A 128 -2.12 10.28 13.93
CA LYS A 128 -1.24 9.09 13.98
C LYS A 128 -1.96 7.83 14.45
N ASN A 129 -3.09 7.96 15.15
CA ASN A 129 -3.86 6.81 15.58
C ASN A 129 -4.63 6.23 14.41
N TYR A 130 -4.52 4.92 14.20
CA TYR A 130 -5.19 4.24 13.10
C TYR A 130 -5.77 2.87 13.47
N ILE A 131 -6.70 2.40 12.65
CA ILE A 131 -7.25 1.05 12.64
C ILE A 131 -7.04 0.47 11.23
N ASP A 132 -6.38 -0.69 11.15
CA ASP A 132 -6.28 -1.51 9.93
C ASP A 132 -7.56 -2.37 9.83
N VAL A 133 -8.54 -1.87 9.06
CA VAL A 133 -9.87 -2.49 8.95
C VAL A 133 -9.75 -3.86 8.29
N GLN A 134 -8.86 -4.05 7.30
CA GLN A 134 -8.62 -5.35 6.67
C GLN A 134 -8.08 -6.38 7.66
N ASN A 135 -7.14 -6.01 8.53
CA ASN A 135 -6.59 -6.91 9.54
C ASN A 135 -7.66 -7.32 10.55
N CYS A 136 -8.48 -6.36 10.99
CA CYS A 136 -9.60 -6.66 11.88
C CYS A 136 -10.64 -7.55 11.20
N THR A 137 -11.00 -7.25 9.96
CA THR A 137 -11.94 -8.07 9.17
C THR A 137 -11.38 -9.48 8.90
N SER A 138 -10.08 -9.61 8.65
CA SER A 138 -9.43 -10.91 8.49
C SER A 138 -9.52 -11.75 9.76
N LYS A 139 -9.38 -11.13 10.94
CA LYS A 139 -9.61 -11.79 12.24
C LYS A 139 -11.08 -12.17 12.43
N TYR A 140 -12.01 -11.29 12.06
CA TYR A 140 -13.46 -11.55 12.13
C TYR A 140 -13.84 -12.86 11.41
N PHE A 141 -13.26 -13.08 10.24
CA PHE A 141 -13.52 -14.26 9.41
C PHE A 141 -12.57 -15.44 9.67
N ASN A 142 -11.73 -15.39 10.70
CA ASN A 142 -10.72 -16.43 10.99
C ASN A 142 -9.84 -16.77 9.77
N VAL A 143 -9.47 -15.77 8.96
CA VAL A 143 -8.60 -15.95 7.80
C VAL A 143 -7.24 -16.49 8.26
N PRO A 144 -6.65 -17.49 7.56
CA PRO A 144 -5.37 -18.07 7.93
C PRO A 144 -4.27 -17.02 8.09
N LYS A 145 -3.37 -17.25 9.06
CA LYS A 145 -2.22 -16.36 9.30
C LYS A 145 -1.38 -16.23 8.02
N GLY A 146 -1.05 -15.00 7.66
CA GLY A 146 -0.30 -14.67 6.43
C GLY A 146 -1.18 -14.35 5.23
N SER A 147 -2.49 -14.60 5.30
CA SER A 147 -3.47 -14.17 4.30
C SER A 147 -4.26 -12.97 4.81
N LYS A 148 -4.75 -12.14 3.89
CA LYS A 148 -5.64 -11.02 4.19
C LYS A 148 -6.82 -11.05 3.22
N ILE A 149 -8.01 -10.74 3.73
CA ILE A 149 -9.21 -10.65 2.90
C ILE A 149 -9.19 -9.37 2.05
N GLY A 150 -9.64 -9.43 0.80
CA GLY A 150 -9.85 -8.25 -0.04
C GLY A 150 -11.16 -7.53 0.28
N LEU A 151 -11.26 -6.22 0.02
CA LEU A 151 -12.45 -5.41 0.35
C LEU A 151 -13.71 -5.98 -0.31
N LYS A 152 -13.66 -6.25 -1.61
CA LYS A 152 -14.76 -6.86 -2.36
C LYS A 152 -15.26 -8.17 -1.74
N ASN A 153 -14.34 -9.06 -1.36
CA ASN A 153 -14.70 -10.33 -0.72
C ASN A 153 -15.36 -10.10 0.65
N ALA A 154 -14.85 -9.16 1.44
CA ALA A 154 -15.44 -8.83 2.74
C ALA A 154 -16.85 -8.25 2.60
N VAL A 155 -17.06 -7.34 1.64
CA VAL A 155 -18.37 -6.76 1.30
C VAL A 155 -19.36 -7.86 0.93
N GLN A 156 -18.94 -8.81 0.11
CA GLN A 156 -19.77 -9.96 -0.28
C GLN A 156 -20.10 -10.87 0.90
N LEU A 157 -19.10 -11.26 1.70
CA LEU A 157 -19.32 -12.13 2.87
C LEU A 157 -20.20 -11.51 3.95
N LEU A 158 -20.18 -10.18 4.10
CA LEU A 158 -21.04 -9.44 5.03
C LEU A 158 -22.42 -9.12 4.46
N ASN A 159 -22.73 -9.58 3.23
CA ASN A 159 -23.96 -9.27 2.50
C ASN A 159 -24.24 -7.76 2.42
N ILE A 160 -23.19 -6.96 2.23
CA ILE A 160 -23.32 -5.51 1.98
C ILE A 160 -23.68 -5.32 0.51
N GLN A 161 -24.71 -4.50 0.25
CA GLN A 161 -25.18 -4.26 -1.11
C GLN A 161 -24.12 -3.51 -1.93
N ILE A 162 -23.70 -4.10 -3.05
CA ILE A 162 -22.78 -3.48 -4.00
C ILE A 162 -23.61 -2.63 -4.97
N LYS A 163 -23.52 -1.31 -4.84
CA LYS A 163 -24.22 -0.33 -5.72
C LYS A 163 -23.27 0.46 -6.61
N ASN A 164 -22.01 0.53 -6.20
CA ASN A 164 -20.98 1.35 -6.80
C ASN A 164 -19.78 0.48 -7.19
N GLU A 165 -19.05 0.92 -8.22
CA GLU A 165 -17.83 0.25 -8.67
C GLU A 165 -16.72 0.38 -7.62
N PHE A 166 -15.89 -0.67 -7.54
CA PHE A 166 -14.63 -0.67 -6.77
C PHE A 166 -13.55 0.09 -7.55
N HIS A 167 -12.45 0.45 -6.87
CA HIS A 167 -11.35 1.25 -7.44
C HIS A 167 -11.76 2.70 -7.77
N ASP A 168 -12.72 3.20 -7.00
CA ASP A 168 -12.95 4.62 -6.79
C ASP A 168 -12.77 4.85 -5.28
N ALA A 169 -11.87 5.76 -4.91
CA ALA A 169 -11.49 5.95 -3.51
C ALA A 169 -12.68 6.30 -2.61
N PHE A 170 -13.70 6.98 -3.13
CA PHE A 170 -14.86 7.33 -2.31
C PHE A 170 -15.78 6.13 -2.08
N ASN A 171 -16.01 5.33 -3.14
CA ASN A 171 -16.77 4.09 -3.02
C ASN A 171 -16.05 3.08 -2.11
N ASP A 172 -14.74 2.97 -2.21
CA ASP A 172 -13.95 2.05 -1.39
C ASP A 172 -13.89 2.51 0.09
N ALA A 173 -13.84 3.82 0.35
CA ALA A 173 -14.05 4.37 1.68
C ALA A 173 -15.47 4.10 2.22
N TYR A 174 -16.49 4.14 1.37
CA TYR A 174 -17.87 3.78 1.72
C TYR A 174 -17.99 2.30 2.08
N TYR A 175 -17.49 1.41 1.24
CA TYR A 175 -17.52 -0.03 1.52
C TYR A 175 -16.72 -0.37 2.77
N THR A 176 -15.55 0.24 2.95
CA THR A 176 -14.75 0.10 4.17
C THR A 176 -15.53 0.57 5.40
N THR A 177 -16.30 1.65 5.28
CA THR A 177 -17.18 2.15 6.36
C THR A 177 -18.27 1.15 6.72
N GLU A 178 -18.93 0.54 5.74
CA GLU A 178 -20.00 -0.43 5.99
C GLU A 178 -19.45 -1.74 6.60
N VAL A 179 -18.28 -2.20 6.13
CA VAL A 179 -17.56 -3.32 6.74
C VAL A 179 -17.19 -2.98 8.20
N PHE A 180 -16.60 -1.79 8.41
CA PHE A 180 -16.21 -1.31 9.74
C PHE A 180 -17.39 -1.32 10.71
N LYS A 181 -18.55 -0.75 10.33
CA LYS A 181 -19.77 -0.74 11.15
C LYS A 181 -20.26 -2.15 11.53
N LYS A 182 -20.20 -3.11 10.59
CA LYS A 182 -20.63 -4.49 10.83
C LYS A 182 -19.75 -5.22 11.85
N ILE A 183 -18.44 -5.01 11.80
CA ILE A 183 -17.49 -5.72 12.67
C ILE A 183 -17.16 -4.98 13.96
N TYR A 184 -17.47 -3.68 14.05
CA TYR A 184 -17.04 -2.79 15.14
C TYR A 184 -17.40 -3.32 16.54
N LYS A 185 -18.61 -3.86 16.72
CA LYS A 185 -19.04 -4.41 18.02
C LYS A 185 -18.46 -5.81 18.30
N SER A 186 -18.07 -6.54 17.26
CA SER A 186 -17.64 -7.93 17.37
C SER A 186 -16.15 -8.05 17.69
N ILE A 187 -15.37 -7.00 17.40
CA ILE A 187 -13.93 -6.97 17.62
C ILE A 187 -13.63 -5.76 18.48
N ASN A 188 -12.81 -5.93 19.52
CA ASN A 188 -12.29 -4.79 20.27
C ASN A 188 -11.29 -4.01 19.40
N LEU A 189 -11.80 -3.03 18.64
CA LEU A 189 -11.03 -2.23 17.69
C LEU A 189 -10.30 -1.10 18.43
N ASN A 190 -9.17 -1.45 19.05
CA ASN A 190 -8.31 -0.45 19.68
C ASN A 190 -7.43 0.23 18.63
N PRO A 191 -7.44 1.59 18.55
CA PRO A 191 -6.53 2.32 17.68
C PRO A 191 -5.07 2.04 18.05
N ILE A 192 -4.23 1.92 17.03
CA ILE A 192 -2.78 1.73 17.18
C ILE A 192 -2.10 3.03 16.76
N LEU A 193 -1.03 3.41 17.47
CA LEU A 193 -0.19 4.53 17.04
C LEU A 193 0.62 4.13 15.81
N TYR A 194 0.45 4.83 14.69
CA TYR A 194 1.27 4.65 13.51
C TYR A 194 2.67 5.20 13.77
N THR A 195 3.63 4.29 13.87
CA THR A 195 5.06 4.61 13.84
C THR A 195 5.60 4.24 12.47
N PRO A 196 6.04 5.21 11.64
CA PRO A 196 6.74 4.89 10.40
C PRO A 196 7.93 4.02 10.76
N ASN A 197 7.91 2.75 10.33
CA ASN A 197 9.03 1.86 10.57
C ASN A 197 10.25 2.44 9.87
N LYS A 198 11.17 3.05 10.63
CA LYS A 198 12.58 3.18 10.27
C LYS A 198 13.22 1.79 10.37
N SER A 199 12.61 0.77 9.80
CA SER A 199 13.29 -0.49 9.61
C SER A 199 14.37 -0.20 8.58
N LYS A 200 15.59 0.06 9.06
CA LYS A 200 16.80 -0.45 8.41
C LYS A 200 16.57 -1.96 8.30
N LYS A 201 15.80 -2.40 7.29
CA LYS A 201 15.99 -3.72 6.75
C LYS A 201 17.40 -3.64 6.19
N ILE A 202 18.37 -3.99 7.03
CA ILE A 202 19.54 -4.69 6.54
C ILE A 202 18.93 -5.94 5.94
N THR A 203 18.46 -5.85 4.70
CA THR A 203 18.34 -7.02 3.85
C THR A 203 19.73 -7.59 3.90
N GLN A 204 19.93 -8.65 4.70
CA GLN A 204 21.09 -9.49 4.52
C GLN A 204 21.09 -9.79 3.04
N ILE A 205 22.03 -9.20 2.31
CA ILE A 205 22.20 -9.45 0.89
C ILE A 205 22.25 -10.97 0.82
N LYS A 206 21.29 -11.60 0.14
CA LYS A 206 21.32 -13.05 -0.04
C LYS A 206 22.71 -13.34 -0.62
N LYS A 207 23.59 -13.94 0.19
CA LYS A 207 24.96 -14.22 -0.24
C LYS A 207 24.84 -15.14 -1.46
N GLN A 208 25.04 -14.59 -2.64
CA GLN A 208 25.02 -15.36 -3.86
C GLN A 208 26.29 -16.19 -3.90
N ILE A 209 26.13 -17.48 -4.10
CA ILE A 209 27.26 -18.41 -4.15
C ILE A 209 27.98 -18.17 -5.48
N ASN A 210 29.26 -17.84 -5.42
CA ASN A 210 30.09 -17.78 -6.62
C ASN A 210 30.41 -19.21 -7.08
N THR A 211 29.47 -19.81 -7.81
CA THR A 211 29.56 -21.18 -8.34
C THR A 211 30.78 -21.36 -9.23
N LYS A 212 31.17 -20.33 -10.00
CA LYS A 212 32.37 -20.37 -10.85
C LYS A 212 33.65 -20.51 -10.02
N ALA A 213 33.78 -19.73 -8.94
CA ALA A 213 34.93 -19.84 -8.04
C ALA A 213 34.97 -21.19 -7.32
N LEU A 214 33.81 -21.69 -6.86
CA LEU A 214 33.68 -23.02 -6.26
C LEU A 214 34.18 -24.12 -7.20
N ILE A 215 33.65 -24.17 -8.43
CA ILE A 215 34.06 -25.16 -9.43
C ILE A 215 35.54 -25.02 -9.80
N ASN A 216 36.05 -23.79 -9.98
CA ASN A 216 37.47 -23.56 -10.28
C ASN A 216 38.40 -24.06 -9.16
N GLN A 217 37.98 -23.96 -7.90
CA GLN A 217 38.76 -24.49 -6.79
C GLN A 217 38.88 -26.02 -6.86
N PHE A 218 37.80 -26.72 -7.20
CA PHE A 218 37.85 -28.18 -7.41
C PHE A 218 38.73 -28.54 -8.60
N LYS A 219 38.60 -27.83 -9.73
CA LYS A 219 39.47 -28.04 -10.91
C LYS A 219 40.96 -27.86 -10.56
N LYS A 220 41.29 -26.85 -9.75
CA LYS A 220 42.65 -26.60 -9.25
C LYS A 220 43.14 -27.72 -8.32
N MET A 221 42.32 -28.13 -7.36
CA MET A 221 42.68 -29.14 -6.35
C MET A 221 42.96 -30.51 -6.99
N TYR A 222 42.13 -30.91 -7.94
CA TYR A 222 42.26 -32.19 -8.64
C TYR A 222 43.06 -32.12 -9.94
N LYS A 223 43.58 -30.93 -10.31
CA LYS A 223 44.36 -30.66 -11.53
C LYS A 223 43.71 -31.22 -12.81
N ARG A 224 42.37 -31.19 -12.87
CA ARG A 224 41.60 -31.70 -14.01
C ARG A 224 40.32 -30.92 -14.23
N ASN A 225 39.74 -31.07 -15.42
CA ASN A 225 38.39 -30.59 -15.68
C ASN A 225 37.34 -31.48 -14.99
N LEU A 226 36.19 -30.88 -14.71
CA LEU A 226 35.02 -31.55 -14.16
C LEU A 226 33.99 -31.74 -15.27
N SER A 227 33.32 -32.88 -15.25
CA SER A 227 32.14 -33.16 -16.07
C SER A 227 30.92 -32.36 -15.57
N ALA A 228 29.89 -32.25 -16.42
CA ALA A 228 28.65 -31.56 -16.07
C ALA A 228 27.98 -32.18 -14.82
N ASP A 229 28.02 -33.51 -14.69
CA ASP A 229 27.44 -34.25 -13.57
C ASP A 229 28.21 -33.98 -12.27
N GLU A 230 29.54 -33.91 -12.32
CA GLU A 230 30.37 -33.56 -11.17
C GLU A 230 30.10 -32.11 -10.71
N GLU A 231 29.99 -31.17 -11.65
CA GLU A 231 29.62 -29.79 -11.30
C GLU A 231 28.22 -29.71 -10.68
N ALA A 232 27.27 -30.54 -11.14
CA ALA A 232 25.92 -30.62 -10.58
C ALA A 232 25.91 -31.22 -9.17
N MET A 233 26.64 -32.32 -8.94
CA MET A 233 26.78 -32.95 -7.62
C MET A 233 27.41 -32.01 -6.59
N ILE A 234 28.46 -31.27 -6.96
CA ILE A 234 29.11 -30.29 -6.07
C ILE A 234 28.15 -29.17 -5.68
N LYS A 235 27.36 -28.65 -6.64
CA LYS A 235 26.35 -27.62 -6.37
C LYS A 235 25.26 -28.14 -5.43
N LEU A 236 24.76 -29.35 -5.67
CA LEU A 236 23.72 -29.97 -4.84
C LEU A 236 24.21 -30.20 -3.41
N ALA A 237 25.40 -30.79 -3.24
CA ALA A 237 25.99 -31.02 -1.92
C ALA A 237 26.17 -29.72 -1.12
N TYR A 238 26.64 -28.65 -1.78
CA TYR A 238 26.76 -27.33 -1.15
C TYR A 238 25.41 -26.73 -0.73
N ILE A 239 24.38 -26.88 -1.57
CA ILE A 239 23.02 -26.38 -1.27
C ILE A 239 22.42 -27.15 -0.10
N MET A 240 22.53 -28.48 -0.10
CA MET A 240 21.99 -29.37 0.95
C MET A 240 22.72 -29.22 2.29
N GLY A 241 24.02 -28.92 2.29
CA GLY A 241 24.76 -28.61 3.52
C GLY A 241 24.38 -27.29 4.19
N ARG A 242 23.55 -26.46 3.54
CA ARG A 242 23.07 -25.16 4.06
C ARG A 242 21.63 -25.17 4.55
N THR A 243 20.89 -26.26 4.36
CA THR A 243 19.57 -26.46 4.96
C THR A 243 19.75 -26.94 6.40
N ASN A 244 19.81 -25.97 7.34
CA ASN A 244 19.48 -26.16 8.76
C ASN A 244 18.16 -25.47 9.04
#